data_AF-A0A7Y6TQK2-F1
#
_entry.id   AF-A0A7Y6TQK2-F1
#
_cell.length_a   1.000
_cell.length_b   1.000
_cell.length_c   1.000
_cell.angle_alpha   90.00
_cell.angle_beta   90.00
_cell.angle_gamma   90.00
#
_symmetry.space_group_name_H-M   'P 1'
#
loop_
_entity.id
_entity.type
_entity.pdbx_description
1 polymer ?
#
loop_
_entity_poly.entity_id
_entity_poly.type
_entity_poly.pdbx_seq_one_letter_code
_entity_poly.pdbx_strand_id
1 'polypeptide(L)'
;MQKMNNSLQNYAWGSKTALTELYGIANPQGLPMAELWMGAHPKSPSTVDDQGSSRSLREVIDANPTATLGDAVAQRFGELPFLFKVLCADQPLSIQVHPSKSAAEAGFARENAAGIPLGAAERNYKDANHKPELVYALTPFQAMNGFRPLTEMVSLLEPVAGAHPQIAHFLQHPDRDNLATLFSTLLSLDGEAKSLALGVLKSVLGHQQGEPWQTISVIAADYPDDSGLFSPLLLNVITLQPGEAMFLYAETPHAYLKGVALEVMANSDNVLRAGLTPKYIDIPELMANLKFDEKPASALLTQPEQHGSTLLFPIPVDDFAFAIHTLSAQPQALDQQSAALLFCIEGQAVVAKDQQQLTLQPGESCFVAASEAPVTVAGTGRLARVFNELG
;
A
#
# COMPACT_ATOMS: atom_id res chain seq x y z
N MET A 1 25.65 -6.00 -9.05
CA MET A 1 24.74 -5.70 -7.90
C MET A 1 25.17 -4.41 -7.20
N GLN A 2 24.24 -3.58 -6.70
CA GLN A 2 24.55 -2.23 -6.16
C GLN A 2 23.79 -1.93 -4.87
N LYS A 3 24.49 -1.56 -3.78
CA LYS A 3 23.84 -1.08 -2.54
C LYS A 3 23.13 0.23 -2.81
N MET A 4 21.90 0.36 -2.30
CA MET A 4 21.10 1.58 -2.50
C MET A 4 21.18 2.50 -1.29
N ASN A 5 21.22 3.79 -1.56
CA ASN A 5 20.85 4.83 -0.61
C ASN A 5 19.44 5.30 -0.96
N ASN A 6 18.54 5.23 0.02
CA ASN A 6 17.10 5.31 -0.18
C ASN A 6 16.53 6.59 0.39
N SER A 7 15.52 7.13 -0.28
CA SER A 7 14.88 8.36 0.11
C SER A 7 13.92 8.15 1.27
N LEU A 8 13.99 9.00 2.28
CA LEU A 8 13.06 9.01 3.41
C LEU A 8 12.05 10.15 3.27
N GLN A 9 10.77 9.81 3.25
CA GLN A 9 9.67 10.78 3.20
C GLN A 9 9.21 11.13 4.60
N ASN A 10 9.30 12.41 4.97
CA ASN A 10 8.94 12.90 6.30
C ASN A 10 7.50 13.42 6.39
N TYR A 11 6.52 12.65 5.89
CA TYR A 11 5.11 13.03 5.96
C TYR A 11 4.61 13.07 7.42
N ALA A 12 3.71 14.01 7.73
CA ALA A 12 3.30 14.31 9.11
C ALA A 12 2.72 13.11 9.89
N TRP A 13 2.13 12.14 9.19
CA TRP A 13 1.54 10.93 9.77
C TRP A 13 2.57 9.84 10.16
N GLY A 14 3.84 10.01 9.76
CA GLY A 14 4.88 9.00 9.93
C GLY A 14 5.36 8.85 11.36
N SER A 15 5.70 7.62 11.76
CA SER A 15 6.30 7.36 13.07
C SER A 15 7.65 8.08 13.21
N LYS A 16 7.92 8.64 14.39
CA LYS A 16 9.21 9.28 14.70
C LYS A 16 10.31 8.30 15.10
N THR A 17 9.94 7.07 15.46
CA THR A 17 10.87 6.11 16.06
C THR A 17 10.95 4.78 15.34
N ALA A 18 9.93 4.38 14.56
CA ALA A 18 9.84 3.03 14.00
C ALA A 18 11.08 2.59 13.21
N LEU A 19 11.55 3.40 12.26
CA LEU A 19 12.76 3.07 11.48
C LEU A 19 14.05 3.12 12.31
N THR A 20 14.09 3.93 13.38
CA THR A 20 15.22 3.95 14.31
C THR A 20 15.25 2.68 15.16
N GLU A 21 14.09 2.25 15.65
CA GLU A 21 13.95 1.04 16.49
C GLU A 21 14.20 -0.24 15.68
N LEU A 22 13.64 -0.33 14.46
CA LEU A 22 13.78 -1.51 13.61
C LEU A 22 15.16 -1.62 12.97
N TYR A 23 15.71 -0.51 12.49
CA TYR A 23 16.85 -0.52 11.56
C TYR A 23 18.00 0.40 11.99
N GLY A 24 17.91 1.07 13.14
CA GLY A 24 18.95 1.98 13.59
C GLY A 24 19.09 3.24 12.73
N ILE A 25 18.10 3.58 11.91
CA ILE A 25 18.12 4.79 11.07
C ILE A 25 18.15 6.02 11.98
N ALA A 26 19.17 6.86 11.82
CA ALA A 26 19.36 8.05 12.66
C ALA A 26 18.27 9.09 12.40
N ASN A 27 17.66 9.60 13.47
CA ASN A 27 16.68 10.68 13.41
C ASN A 27 16.95 11.76 14.49
N PRO A 28 18.12 12.42 14.47
CA PRO A 28 18.50 13.34 15.54
C PRO A 28 17.59 14.57 15.65
N GLN A 29 16.87 14.91 14.57
CA GLN A 29 15.90 16.01 14.56
C GLN A 29 14.48 15.59 15.01
N GLY A 30 14.23 14.30 15.24
CA GLY A 30 12.92 13.80 15.66
C GLY A 30 11.80 14.04 14.65
N LEU A 31 12.13 14.00 13.35
CA LEU A 31 11.16 14.18 12.27
C LEU A 31 10.27 12.94 12.11
N PRO A 32 9.01 13.07 11.69
CA PRO A 32 8.21 11.95 11.21
C PRO A 32 8.95 11.18 10.11
N MET A 33 8.99 9.86 10.14
CA MET A 33 9.62 9.00 9.15
C MET A 33 8.55 8.07 8.56
N ALA A 34 7.87 8.56 7.52
CA ALA A 34 6.63 7.97 7.03
C ALA A 34 6.88 6.82 6.05
N GLU A 35 7.74 7.05 5.05
CA GLU A 35 8.02 6.07 4.00
C GLU A 35 9.52 6.06 3.65
N LEU A 36 10.15 4.89 3.65
CA LEU A 36 11.48 4.69 3.07
C LEU A 36 11.33 4.14 1.65
N TRP A 37 11.68 4.91 0.64
CA TRP A 37 11.49 4.57 -0.77
C TRP A 37 12.70 3.88 -1.38
N MET A 38 12.45 2.73 -2.00
CA MET A 38 13.41 1.89 -2.71
C MET A 38 12.95 1.75 -4.16
N GLY A 39 13.68 2.36 -5.09
CA GLY A 39 13.38 2.24 -6.51
C GLY A 39 13.76 3.48 -7.32
N ALA A 40 13.11 3.66 -8.46
CA ALA A 40 13.46 4.66 -9.46
C ALA A 40 12.38 5.74 -9.67
N HIS A 41 11.52 5.95 -8.66
CA HIS A 41 10.40 6.90 -8.76
C HIS A 41 10.89 8.32 -9.06
N PRO A 42 10.31 9.05 -10.04
CA PRO A 42 10.86 10.32 -10.55
C PRO A 42 10.97 11.42 -9.49
N LYS A 43 10.05 11.44 -8.52
CA LYS A 43 10.06 12.45 -7.45
C LYS A 43 11.20 12.27 -6.44
N SER A 44 11.66 11.04 -6.23
CA SER A 44 12.63 10.73 -5.17
C SER A 44 13.27 9.35 -5.41
N PRO A 45 14.10 9.20 -6.46
CA PRO A 45 14.71 7.93 -6.78
C PRO A 45 15.79 7.57 -5.74
N SER A 46 15.98 6.29 -5.47
CA SER A 46 17.18 5.80 -4.77
C SER A 46 18.43 6.17 -5.56
N THR A 47 19.57 6.25 -4.88
CA THR A 47 20.88 6.43 -5.51
C THR A 47 21.77 5.22 -5.29
N VAL A 48 22.66 4.96 -6.23
CA VAL A 48 23.65 3.88 -6.18
C VAL A 48 25.05 4.44 -6.43
N ASP A 49 26.07 3.72 -5.98
CA ASP A 49 27.45 4.02 -6.37
C ASP A 49 27.71 3.53 -7.79
N ASP A 50 28.13 4.46 -8.65
CA ASP A 50 28.55 4.23 -10.03
C ASP A 50 30.00 4.72 -10.15
N GLN A 51 30.94 3.80 -9.98
CA GLN A 51 32.39 4.06 -10.10
C GLN A 51 32.91 5.16 -9.15
N GLY A 52 32.42 5.18 -7.90
CA GLY A 52 32.83 6.15 -6.88
C GLY A 52 32.02 7.46 -6.91
N SER A 53 31.02 7.55 -7.79
CA SER A 53 30.09 8.68 -7.87
C SER A 53 28.66 8.23 -7.54
N SER A 54 27.97 8.97 -6.67
CA SER A 54 26.54 8.73 -6.41
C SER A 54 25.71 9.13 -7.62
N ARG A 55 24.90 8.21 -8.14
CA ARG A 55 24.04 8.42 -9.31
C ARG A 55 22.62 7.96 -9.02
N SER A 56 21.62 8.61 -9.61
CA SER A 56 20.23 8.15 -9.49
C SER A 56 20.06 6.76 -10.10
N LEU A 57 19.35 5.87 -9.40
CA LEU A 57 18.99 4.56 -9.95
C LEU A 57 18.16 4.69 -11.22
N ARG A 58 17.31 5.73 -11.31
CA ARG A 58 16.55 6.04 -12.54
C ARG A 58 17.49 6.33 -13.71
N GLU A 59 18.50 7.17 -13.52
CA GLU A 59 19.48 7.50 -14.56
C GLU A 59 20.33 6.29 -14.97
N VAL A 60 20.61 5.37 -14.04
CA VAL A 60 21.31 4.10 -14.33
C VAL A 60 20.46 3.21 -15.23
N ILE A 61 19.16 3.09 -14.92
CA ILE A 61 18.20 2.34 -15.72
C ILE A 61 18.04 2.96 -17.11
N ASP A 62 17.79 4.27 -17.19
CA ASP A 62 17.55 4.99 -18.44
C ASP A 62 18.74 4.90 -19.42
N ALA A 63 19.97 4.74 -18.91
CA ALA A 63 21.17 4.61 -19.73
C ALA A 63 21.28 3.25 -20.44
N ASN A 64 20.70 2.18 -19.89
CA ASN A 64 20.64 0.87 -20.54
C ASN A 64 19.43 0.05 -20.04
N PRO A 65 18.20 0.38 -20.48
CA PRO A 65 16.98 -0.23 -19.96
C PRO A 65 16.95 -1.74 -20.14
N THR A 66 17.32 -2.25 -21.31
CA THR A 66 17.34 -3.69 -21.60
C THR A 66 18.28 -4.46 -20.66
N ALA A 67 19.53 -4.01 -20.49
CA ALA A 67 20.47 -4.72 -19.62
C ALA A 67 20.08 -4.64 -18.14
N THR A 68 19.49 -3.51 -17.73
CA THR A 68 19.13 -3.27 -16.32
C THR A 68 17.81 -3.92 -15.93
N LEU A 69 16.77 -3.75 -16.73
CA LEU A 69 15.41 -4.22 -16.45
C LEU A 69 15.11 -5.61 -16.99
N GLY A 70 15.84 -6.06 -18.02
CA GLY A 70 15.48 -7.23 -18.83
C GLY A 70 14.60 -6.85 -20.01
N ASP A 71 14.66 -7.63 -21.10
CA ASP A 71 13.97 -7.34 -22.37
C ASP A 71 12.46 -7.18 -22.19
N ALA A 72 11.82 -8.12 -21.49
CA ALA A 72 10.37 -8.13 -21.31
C ALA A 72 9.87 -6.89 -20.56
N VAL A 73 10.54 -6.52 -19.46
CA VAL A 73 10.17 -5.34 -18.65
C VAL A 73 10.47 -4.05 -19.41
N ALA A 74 11.62 -3.96 -20.08
CA ALA A 74 11.96 -2.79 -20.89
C ALA A 74 10.96 -2.58 -22.03
N GLN A 75 10.52 -3.65 -22.70
CA GLN A 75 9.53 -3.56 -23.77
C GLN A 75 8.12 -3.25 -23.26
N ARG A 76 7.72 -3.85 -22.14
CA ARG A 76 6.35 -3.72 -21.59
C ARG A 76 6.12 -2.38 -20.88
N PHE A 77 7.08 -1.94 -20.08
CA PHE A 77 6.93 -0.80 -19.18
C PHE A 77 7.87 0.36 -19.50
N GLY A 78 9.05 0.10 -20.07
CA GLY A 78 10.03 1.15 -20.42
C GLY A 78 10.73 1.80 -19.21
N GLU A 79 10.37 1.43 -17.99
CA GLU A 79 10.98 1.86 -16.73
C GLU A 79 10.85 0.76 -15.67
N LEU A 80 11.43 0.96 -14.47
CA LEU A 80 11.21 0.04 -13.36
C LEU A 80 9.71 0.08 -12.96
N PRO A 81 8.95 -1.01 -13.09
CA PRO A 81 7.48 -0.96 -13.05
C PRO A 81 6.88 -0.85 -11.65
N PHE A 82 7.71 -0.77 -10.61
CA PHE A 82 7.27 -0.75 -9.23
C PHE A 82 8.08 0.21 -8.36
N LEU A 83 7.45 0.63 -7.26
CA LEU A 83 8.07 1.29 -6.11
C LEU A 83 7.93 0.36 -4.91
N PHE A 84 9.04 0.16 -4.21
CA PHE A 84 9.09 -0.63 -2.98
C PHE A 84 9.31 0.29 -1.78
N LYS A 85 8.58 0.07 -0.69
CA LYS A 85 8.64 0.95 0.48
C LYS A 85 8.69 0.17 1.78
N VAL A 86 9.27 0.80 2.80
CA VAL A 86 8.85 0.58 4.19
C VAL A 86 7.89 1.72 4.56
N LEU A 87 6.66 1.40 4.95
CA LEU A 87 5.63 2.34 5.41
C LEU A 87 5.50 2.25 6.93
N CYS A 88 5.54 3.38 7.63
CA CYS A 88 5.48 3.49 9.09
C CYS A 88 4.31 4.37 9.54
N ALA A 89 3.09 3.83 9.55
CA ALA A 89 1.89 4.54 9.94
C ALA A 89 1.79 4.67 11.47
N ASP A 90 1.92 5.88 11.98
CA ASP A 90 1.66 6.21 13.39
C ASP A 90 0.28 6.85 13.58
N GLN A 91 -0.27 7.41 12.50
CA GLN A 91 -1.64 7.92 12.40
C GLN A 91 -2.41 7.17 11.30
N PRO A 92 -3.75 7.06 11.41
CA PRO A 92 -4.56 6.48 10.36
C PRO A 92 -4.49 7.31 9.07
N LEU A 93 -4.31 6.62 7.95
CA LEU A 93 -4.27 7.23 6.64
C LEU A 93 -5.68 7.33 6.04
N SER A 94 -5.81 8.15 5.00
CA SER A 94 -7.07 8.30 4.28
C SER A 94 -7.53 6.99 3.66
N ILE A 95 -8.85 6.80 3.56
CA ILE A 95 -9.44 5.69 2.80
C ILE A 95 -9.24 5.97 1.32
N GLN A 96 -8.73 4.99 0.60
CA GLN A 96 -8.35 5.08 -0.80
C GLN A 96 -9.06 4.02 -1.63
N VAL A 97 -9.32 4.37 -2.88
CA VAL A 97 -9.72 3.48 -3.96
C VAL A 97 -8.81 3.75 -5.15
N HIS A 98 -8.29 2.69 -5.73
CA HIS A 98 -7.51 2.78 -6.97
C HIS A 98 -8.40 2.40 -8.15
N PRO A 99 -8.50 3.26 -9.17
CA PRO A 99 -9.26 2.94 -10.37
C PRO A 99 -8.65 1.73 -11.10
N SER A 100 -9.48 1.03 -11.88
CA SER A 100 -8.97 0.04 -12.83
C SER A 100 -8.09 0.71 -13.90
N LYS A 101 -7.26 -0.07 -14.61
CA LYS A 101 -6.36 0.48 -15.64
C LYS A 101 -7.11 1.25 -16.73
N SER A 102 -8.21 0.68 -17.24
CA SER A 102 -9.03 1.34 -18.26
C SER A 102 -9.68 2.63 -17.73
N ALA A 103 -10.11 2.66 -16.47
CA ALA A 103 -10.64 3.86 -15.86
C ALA A 103 -9.57 4.92 -15.63
N ALA A 104 -8.35 4.52 -15.23
CA ALA A 104 -7.19 5.40 -15.11
C ALA A 104 -6.81 6.06 -16.44
N GLU A 105 -6.69 5.26 -17.51
CA GLU A 105 -6.40 5.77 -18.87
C GLU A 105 -7.47 6.78 -19.32
N ALA A 106 -8.75 6.43 -19.16
CA ALA A 106 -9.85 7.31 -19.54
C ALA A 106 -9.90 8.57 -18.68
N GLY A 107 -9.76 8.45 -17.35
CA GLY A 107 -9.78 9.56 -16.40
C GLY A 107 -8.64 10.54 -16.63
N PHE A 108 -7.42 10.03 -16.80
CA PHE A 108 -6.24 10.83 -17.11
C PHE A 108 -6.40 11.62 -18.41
N ALA A 109 -6.90 10.98 -19.47
CA ALA A 109 -7.17 11.64 -20.74
C ALA A 109 -8.26 12.73 -20.61
N ARG A 110 -9.36 12.45 -19.89
CA ARG A 110 -10.44 13.43 -19.65
C ARG A 110 -9.92 14.66 -18.92
N GLU A 111 -9.20 14.48 -17.81
CA GLU A 111 -8.70 15.61 -17.01
C GLU A 111 -7.63 16.43 -17.76
N ASN A 112 -6.80 15.77 -18.58
CA ASN A 112 -5.84 16.46 -19.47
C ASN A 112 -6.55 17.29 -20.54
N ALA A 113 -7.58 16.73 -21.18
CA ALA A 113 -8.37 17.46 -22.18
C ALA A 113 -9.11 18.67 -21.57
N ALA A 114 -9.50 18.58 -20.30
CA ALA A 114 -10.08 19.68 -19.54
C ALA A 114 -9.04 20.70 -19.04
N GLY A 115 -7.73 20.43 -19.19
CA GLY A 115 -6.66 21.32 -18.76
C GLY A 115 -6.48 21.43 -17.24
N ILE A 116 -6.95 20.44 -16.48
CA ILE A 116 -6.84 20.44 -15.00
C ILE A 116 -5.36 20.25 -14.62
N PRO A 117 -4.73 21.18 -13.90
CA PRO A 117 -3.33 21.04 -13.49
C PRO A 117 -3.10 19.80 -12.61
N LEU A 118 -1.94 19.13 -12.76
CA LEU A 118 -1.60 17.92 -11.97
C LEU A 118 -1.61 18.13 -10.44
N GLY A 119 -1.43 19.37 -9.98
CA GLY A 119 -1.45 19.76 -8.57
C GLY A 119 -2.79 20.29 -8.07
N ALA A 120 -3.83 20.35 -8.91
CA ALA A 120 -5.14 20.85 -8.52
C ALA A 120 -5.84 19.91 -7.52
N ALA A 121 -6.74 20.44 -6.69
CA ALA A 121 -7.40 19.67 -5.63
C ALA A 121 -8.39 18.64 -6.20
N GLU A 122 -8.99 18.98 -7.34
CA GLU A 122 -9.93 18.19 -8.12
C GLU A 122 -9.26 17.21 -9.10
N ARG A 123 -7.92 17.20 -9.19
CA ARG A 123 -7.18 16.28 -10.05
C ARG A 123 -7.14 14.88 -9.43
N ASN A 124 -7.95 13.97 -9.95
CA ASN A 124 -8.02 12.59 -9.47
C ASN A 124 -6.97 11.68 -10.14
N TYR A 125 -6.65 11.94 -11.41
CA TYR A 125 -5.80 11.08 -12.23
C TYR A 125 -4.49 11.79 -12.59
N LYS A 126 -3.36 11.29 -12.09
CA LYS A 126 -2.02 11.86 -12.31
C LYS A 126 -1.21 11.12 -13.36
N ASP A 127 -1.66 9.92 -13.73
CA ASP A 127 -1.07 9.07 -14.75
C ASP A 127 -2.14 8.16 -15.34
N ALA A 128 -1.81 7.48 -16.44
CA ALA A 128 -2.69 6.56 -17.14
C ALA A 128 -2.54 5.10 -16.66
N ASN A 129 -2.05 4.86 -15.43
CA ASN A 129 -1.81 3.51 -14.94
C ASN A 129 -2.73 3.15 -13.77
N HIS A 130 -2.92 1.84 -13.56
CA HIS A 130 -3.53 1.35 -12.33
C HIS A 130 -2.53 1.37 -11.18
N LYS A 131 -3.00 1.11 -9.97
CA LYS A 131 -2.18 1.06 -8.76
C LYS A 131 -2.45 -0.22 -7.95
N PRO A 132 -2.05 -1.39 -8.44
CA PRO A 132 -2.04 -2.61 -7.63
C PRO A 132 -1.01 -2.45 -6.51
N GLU A 133 -1.36 -2.92 -5.31
CA GLU A 133 -0.49 -2.84 -4.15
C GLU A 133 -0.50 -4.15 -3.36
N LEU A 134 0.66 -4.54 -2.85
CA LEU A 134 0.82 -5.59 -1.85
C LEU A 134 1.39 -4.96 -0.59
N VAL A 135 0.74 -5.19 0.55
CA VAL A 135 1.26 -4.85 1.87
C VAL A 135 1.68 -6.13 2.60
N TYR A 136 2.88 -6.15 3.18
CA TYR A 136 3.42 -7.25 3.98
C TYR A 136 3.85 -6.72 5.34
N ALA A 137 3.27 -7.26 6.41
CA ALA A 137 3.44 -6.74 7.76
C ALA A 137 4.84 -7.04 8.32
N LEU A 138 5.51 -6.00 8.84
CA LEU A 138 6.78 -6.09 9.57
C LEU A 138 6.55 -6.08 11.09
N THR A 139 5.58 -5.29 11.54
CA THR A 139 5.00 -5.32 12.89
C THR A 139 3.51 -5.68 12.76
N PRO A 140 2.76 -5.91 13.86
CA PRO A 140 1.31 -5.91 13.77
C PRO A 140 0.83 -4.65 13.02
N PHE A 141 0.10 -4.86 11.92
CA PHE A 141 -0.28 -3.81 10.98
C PHE A 141 -1.80 -3.79 10.81
N GLN A 142 -2.43 -2.75 11.34
CA GLN A 142 -3.88 -2.58 11.32
C GLN A 142 -4.30 -1.85 10.05
N ALA A 143 -5.30 -2.39 9.36
CA ALA A 143 -5.81 -1.86 8.10
C ALA A 143 -7.34 -2.06 7.98
N MET A 144 -7.94 -1.35 7.04
CA MET A 144 -9.24 -1.68 6.45
C MET A 144 -9.05 -2.17 5.02
N ASN A 145 -9.78 -3.20 4.58
CA ASN A 145 -9.76 -3.63 3.18
C ASN A 145 -11.06 -4.32 2.75
N GLY A 146 -11.73 -3.72 1.77
CA GLY A 146 -12.92 -4.28 1.13
C GLY A 146 -14.15 -4.34 2.04
N PHE A 147 -15.30 -4.43 1.40
CA PHE A 147 -16.58 -4.51 2.08
C PHE A 147 -16.74 -5.83 2.84
N ARG A 148 -17.26 -5.76 4.07
CA ARG A 148 -17.67 -6.95 4.85
C ARG A 148 -18.78 -7.72 4.14
N PRO A 149 -19.04 -8.99 4.53
CA PRO A 149 -20.31 -9.63 4.23
C PRO A 149 -21.50 -8.77 4.68
N LEU A 150 -22.55 -8.70 3.86
CA LEU A 150 -23.71 -7.83 4.13
C LEU A 150 -24.35 -8.13 5.49
N THR A 151 -24.38 -9.40 5.91
CA THR A 151 -24.90 -9.83 7.21
C THR A 151 -24.11 -9.26 8.38
N GLU A 152 -22.78 -9.16 8.27
CA GLU A 152 -21.94 -8.53 9.29
C GLU A 152 -22.20 -7.02 9.35
N MET A 153 -22.33 -6.36 8.19
CA MET A 153 -22.66 -4.93 8.15
C MET A 153 -23.98 -4.64 8.84
N VAL A 154 -25.00 -5.47 8.63
CA VAL A 154 -26.30 -5.34 9.30
C VAL A 154 -26.13 -5.34 10.82
N SER A 155 -25.46 -6.37 11.37
CA SER A 155 -25.21 -6.45 12.81
C SER A 155 -24.41 -5.26 13.36
N LEU A 156 -23.45 -4.74 12.59
CA LEU A 156 -22.62 -3.60 12.98
C LEU A 156 -23.34 -2.25 12.86
N LEU A 157 -24.30 -2.14 11.95
CA LEU A 157 -25.08 -0.92 11.73
C LEU A 157 -26.31 -0.81 12.63
N GLU A 158 -26.83 -1.93 13.15
CA GLU A 158 -27.97 -1.97 14.07
C GLU A 158 -27.86 -0.95 15.24
N PRO A 159 -26.72 -0.87 15.97
CA PRO A 159 -26.57 0.08 17.08
C PRO A 159 -26.66 1.55 16.63
N VAL A 160 -26.36 1.84 15.37
CA VAL A 160 -26.34 3.20 14.79
C VAL A 160 -27.48 3.41 13.79
N ALA A 161 -28.54 2.60 13.83
CA ALA A 161 -29.67 2.68 12.90
C ALA A 161 -30.33 4.08 12.88
N GLY A 162 -30.33 4.78 14.03
CA GLY A 162 -30.86 6.13 14.17
C GLY A 162 -29.94 7.26 13.68
N ALA A 163 -28.73 6.95 13.21
CA ALA A 163 -27.78 7.97 12.76
C ALA A 163 -28.19 8.60 11.41
N HIS A 164 -28.84 7.83 10.52
CA HIS A 164 -29.36 8.33 9.25
C HIS A 164 -30.44 7.40 8.68
N PRO A 165 -31.51 7.91 8.02
CA PRO A 165 -32.55 7.06 7.42
C PRO A 165 -32.04 6.00 6.44
N GLN A 166 -30.97 6.32 5.71
CA GLN A 166 -30.35 5.39 4.77
C GLN A 166 -29.72 4.16 5.46
N ILE A 167 -29.26 4.30 6.71
CA ILE A 167 -28.79 3.15 7.50
C ILE A 167 -29.97 2.23 7.80
N ALA A 168 -31.08 2.79 8.29
CA ALA A 168 -32.30 2.03 8.56
C ALA A 168 -32.86 1.35 7.29
N HIS A 169 -32.73 2.00 6.12
CA HIS A 169 -33.11 1.41 4.84
C HIS A 169 -32.25 0.21 4.47
N PHE A 170 -30.92 0.35 4.57
CA PHE A 170 -29.99 -0.76 4.32
C PHE A 170 -30.24 -1.95 5.27
N LEU A 171 -30.56 -1.71 6.54
CA LEU A 171 -30.89 -2.78 7.50
C LEU A 171 -32.12 -3.60 7.09
N GLN A 172 -33.08 -2.99 6.38
CA GLN A 172 -34.28 -3.67 5.88
C GLN A 172 -34.04 -4.39 4.55
N HIS A 173 -33.14 -3.84 3.73
CA HIS A 173 -32.84 -4.32 2.38
C HIS A 173 -31.32 -4.37 2.16
N PRO A 174 -30.60 -5.31 2.83
CA PRO A 174 -29.15 -5.41 2.70
C PRO A 174 -28.79 -6.06 1.37
N ASP A 175 -28.53 -5.22 0.37
CA ASP A 175 -28.04 -5.62 -0.94
C ASP A 175 -26.98 -4.63 -1.46
N ARG A 176 -26.40 -4.98 -2.61
CA ARG A 176 -25.33 -4.22 -3.26
C ARG A 176 -25.72 -2.78 -3.60
N ASP A 177 -26.93 -2.56 -4.11
CA ASP A 177 -27.38 -1.25 -4.57
C ASP A 177 -27.67 -0.32 -3.37
N ASN A 178 -28.24 -0.89 -2.31
CA ASN A 178 -28.48 -0.19 -1.06
C ASN A 178 -27.18 0.10 -0.30
N LEU A 179 -26.17 -0.77 -0.39
CA LEU A 179 -24.82 -0.49 0.11
C LEU A 179 -24.18 0.69 -0.62
N ALA A 180 -24.25 0.71 -1.97
CA ALA A 180 -23.74 1.82 -2.77
C ALA A 180 -24.41 3.15 -2.38
N THR A 181 -25.75 3.13 -2.26
CA THR A 181 -26.52 4.30 -1.84
C THR A 181 -26.14 4.76 -0.43
N LEU A 182 -26.00 3.82 0.52
CA LEU A 182 -25.56 4.12 1.87
C LEU A 182 -24.16 4.75 1.90
N PHE A 183 -23.21 4.16 1.18
CA PHE A 183 -21.83 4.63 1.12
C PHE A 183 -21.75 6.07 0.59
N SER A 184 -22.39 6.34 -0.55
CA SER A 184 -22.46 7.69 -1.13
C SER A 184 -23.14 8.68 -0.18
N THR A 185 -24.19 8.25 0.52
CA THR A 185 -24.94 9.10 1.46
C THR A 185 -24.07 9.51 2.63
N LEU A 186 -23.35 8.56 3.25
CA LEU A 186 -22.45 8.83 4.38
C LEU A 186 -21.35 9.83 3.99
N LEU A 187 -20.74 9.65 2.81
CA LEU A 187 -19.71 10.56 2.31
C LEU A 187 -20.25 11.97 2.00
N SER A 188 -21.53 12.08 1.64
CA SER A 188 -22.17 13.35 1.28
C SER A 188 -22.75 14.09 2.49
N LEU A 189 -22.68 13.52 3.70
CA LEU A 189 -23.22 14.16 4.90
C LEU A 189 -22.56 15.52 5.15
N ASP A 190 -23.38 16.53 5.41
CA ASP A 190 -22.96 17.87 5.81
C ASP A 190 -23.83 18.43 6.97
N GLY A 191 -23.44 19.59 7.48
CA GLY A 191 -24.22 20.38 8.45
C GLY A 191 -24.78 19.59 9.65
N GLU A 192 -26.09 19.77 9.90
CA GLU A 192 -26.81 19.13 11.00
C GLU A 192 -26.93 17.61 10.81
N ALA A 193 -27.09 17.13 9.58
CA ALA A 193 -27.21 15.70 9.29
C ALA A 193 -25.92 14.95 9.65
N LYS A 194 -24.76 15.50 9.28
CA LYS A 194 -23.45 14.98 9.68
C LYS A 194 -23.27 15.02 11.19
N SER A 195 -23.60 16.14 11.81
CA SER A 195 -23.47 16.33 13.27
C SER A 195 -24.32 15.33 14.05
N LEU A 196 -25.56 15.09 13.61
CA LEU A 196 -26.45 14.08 14.19
C LEU A 196 -25.88 12.68 14.03
N ALA A 197 -25.47 12.30 12.81
CA ALA A 197 -24.95 10.97 12.54
C ALA A 197 -23.71 10.67 13.40
N LEU A 198 -22.75 11.60 13.44
CA LEU A 198 -21.56 11.48 14.27
C LEU A 198 -21.88 11.49 15.77
N GLY A 199 -22.89 12.27 16.20
CA GLY A 199 -23.35 12.28 17.59
C GLY A 199 -23.89 10.92 18.03
N VAL A 200 -24.70 10.27 17.18
CA VAL A 200 -25.20 8.91 17.42
C VAL A 200 -24.04 7.92 17.47
N LEU A 201 -23.13 7.96 16.50
CA LEU A 201 -21.96 7.08 16.47
C LEU A 201 -21.11 7.24 17.75
N LYS A 202 -20.78 8.47 18.15
CA LYS A 202 -20.01 8.76 19.37
C LYS A 202 -20.73 8.30 20.64
N SER A 203 -22.05 8.40 20.70
CA SER A 203 -22.83 7.87 21.82
C SER A 203 -22.73 6.34 21.93
N VAL A 204 -22.78 5.65 20.79
CA VAL A 204 -22.63 4.18 20.71
C VAL A 204 -21.22 3.73 21.12
N LEU A 205 -20.18 4.47 20.73
CA LEU A 205 -18.79 4.18 21.11
C LEU A 205 -18.57 4.16 22.63
N GLY A 206 -19.36 4.92 23.40
CA GLY A 206 -19.30 4.89 24.87
C GLY A 206 -19.81 3.60 25.51
N HIS A 207 -20.49 2.73 24.75
CA HIS A 207 -21.16 1.54 25.26
C HIS A 207 -20.74 0.24 24.56
N GLN A 208 -20.30 0.32 23.30
CA GLN A 208 -19.80 -0.83 22.56
C GLN A 208 -18.34 -1.14 22.91
N GLN A 209 -17.97 -2.42 22.84
CA GLN A 209 -16.63 -2.90 23.16
C GLN A 209 -16.09 -3.77 22.03
N GLY A 210 -14.77 -3.88 21.93
CA GLY A 210 -14.10 -4.71 20.93
C GLY A 210 -14.10 -4.09 19.52
N GLU A 211 -13.74 -4.91 18.54
CA GLU A 211 -13.69 -4.49 17.14
C GLU A 211 -15.07 -4.55 16.48
N PRO A 212 -15.39 -3.64 15.53
CA PRO A 212 -14.55 -2.55 15.02
C PRO A 212 -14.65 -1.23 15.82
N TRP A 213 -15.38 -1.19 16.94
CA TRP A 213 -15.64 0.02 17.72
C TRP A 213 -14.37 0.64 18.32
N GLN A 214 -13.43 -0.21 18.74
CA GLN A 214 -12.10 0.23 19.19
C GLN A 214 -11.34 0.95 18.07
N THR A 215 -11.37 0.39 16.86
CA THR A 215 -10.77 1.02 15.68
C THR A 215 -11.42 2.37 15.35
N ILE A 216 -12.74 2.49 15.42
CA ILE A 216 -13.45 3.76 15.22
C ILE A 216 -12.99 4.79 16.27
N SER A 217 -12.83 4.37 17.53
CA SER A 217 -12.36 5.26 18.61
C SER A 217 -10.94 5.77 18.38
N VAL A 218 -10.05 4.92 17.86
CA VAL A 218 -8.68 5.31 17.48
C VAL A 218 -8.71 6.31 16.33
N ILE A 219 -9.47 6.03 15.26
CA ILE A 219 -9.58 6.92 14.10
C ILE A 219 -10.18 8.28 14.49
N ALA A 220 -11.16 8.30 15.41
CA ALA A 220 -11.81 9.52 15.87
C ALA A 220 -10.87 10.48 16.62
N ALA A 221 -9.70 10.03 17.09
CA ALA A 221 -8.70 10.90 17.68
C ALA A 221 -8.07 11.85 16.64
N ASP A 222 -7.84 11.35 15.43
CA ASP A 222 -7.25 12.12 14.32
C ASP A 222 -8.32 12.71 13.37
N TYR A 223 -9.48 12.07 13.26
CA TYR A 223 -10.58 12.43 12.36
C TYR A 223 -11.94 12.55 13.09
N PRO A 224 -12.07 13.41 14.12
CA PRO A 224 -13.25 13.44 15.01
C PRO A 224 -14.55 13.83 14.30
N ASP A 225 -14.44 14.54 13.18
CA ASP A 225 -15.56 15.12 12.44
C ASP A 225 -15.66 14.57 11.01
N ASP A 226 -15.09 13.39 10.73
CA ASP A 226 -15.07 12.78 9.40
C ASP A 226 -16.16 11.70 9.27
N SER A 227 -16.90 11.69 8.16
CA SER A 227 -17.92 10.67 7.89
C SER A 227 -17.31 9.27 7.70
N GLY A 228 -16.02 9.20 7.38
CA GLY A 228 -15.24 7.97 7.32
C GLY A 228 -15.18 7.20 8.65
N LEU A 229 -15.60 7.78 9.78
CA LEU A 229 -15.77 7.06 11.04
C LEU A 229 -16.80 5.93 10.97
N PHE A 230 -17.72 5.95 10.01
CA PHE A 230 -18.63 4.82 9.75
C PHE A 230 -18.00 3.69 8.95
N SER A 231 -16.86 3.93 8.28
CA SER A 231 -16.25 2.94 7.39
C SER A 231 -15.84 1.63 8.05
N PRO A 232 -15.39 1.55 9.32
CA PRO A 232 -15.08 0.26 9.95
C PRO A 232 -16.30 -0.66 10.14
N LEU A 233 -17.51 -0.09 10.08
CA LEU A 233 -18.78 -0.84 10.09
C LEU A 233 -19.11 -1.46 8.72
N LEU A 234 -18.58 -0.88 7.64
CA LEU A 234 -18.79 -1.32 6.26
C LEU A 234 -17.62 -2.14 5.71
N LEU A 235 -16.40 -1.81 6.14
CA LEU A 235 -15.15 -2.39 5.65
C LEU A 235 -14.58 -3.37 6.66
N ASN A 236 -13.93 -4.42 6.17
CA ASN A 236 -13.22 -5.35 7.05
C ASN A 236 -12.08 -4.62 7.75
N VAL A 237 -12.09 -4.63 9.08
CA VAL A 237 -10.94 -4.25 9.92
C VAL A 237 -10.09 -5.49 10.16
N ILE A 238 -8.81 -5.42 9.84
CA ILE A 238 -7.86 -6.54 9.97
C ILE A 238 -6.55 -6.05 10.60
N THR A 239 -5.96 -6.90 11.45
CA THR A 239 -4.60 -6.71 11.96
C THR A 239 -3.72 -7.83 11.43
N LEU A 240 -2.94 -7.52 10.40
CA LEU A 240 -1.92 -8.41 9.85
C LEU A 240 -0.84 -8.66 10.90
N GLN A 241 -0.52 -9.92 11.15
CA GLN A 241 0.64 -10.31 11.97
C GLN A 241 1.92 -10.22 11.15
N PRO A 242 3.09 -9.99 11.77
CA PRO A 242 4.36 -9.98 11.06
C PRO A 242 4.54 -11.23 10.18
N GLY A 243 4.77 -11.03 8.87
CA GLY A 243 4.84 -12.13 7.91
C GLY A 243 3.58 -12.36 7.07
N GLU A 244 2.44 -11.83 7.49
CA GLU A 244 1.21 -11.87 6.69
C GLU A 244 1.21 -10.75 5.64
N ALA A 245 0.55 -11.01 4.51
CA ALA A 245 0.39 -10.04 3.44
C ALA A 245 -1.04 -9.95 2.95
N MET A 246 -1.36 -8.83 2.32
CA MET A 246 -2.65 -8.55 1.73
C MET A 246 -2.46 -7.79 0.42
N PHE A 247 -3.16 -8.23 -0.63
CA PHE A 247 -3.22 -7.51 -1.90
C PHE A 247 -4.43 -6.56 -1.92
N LEU A 248 -4.19 -5.34 -2.40
CA LEU A 248 -5.19 -4.30 -2.59
C LEU A 248 -5.63 -4.29 -4.04
N TYR A 249 -6.85 -4.76 -4.26
CA TYR A 249 -7.46 -4.83 -5.57
C TYR A 249 -7.91 -3.44 -6.02
N ALA A 250 -7.87 -3.19 -7.32
CA ALA A 250 -8.52 -2.04 -7.91
C ALA A 250 -10.01 -2.02 -7.51
N GLU A 251 -10.58 -0.82 -7.47
CA GLU A 251 -12.00 -0.54 -7.21
C GLU A 251 -12.47 -0.98 -5.82
N THR A 252 -11.54 -1.26 -4.90
CA THR A 252 -11.80 -1.72 -3.53
C THR A 252 -11.32 -0.69 -2.51
N PRO A 253 -12.19 -0.22 -1.61
CA PRO A 253 -11.80 0.74 -0.58
C PRO A 253 -10.92 0.10 0.49
N HIS A 254 -9.84 0.77 0.86
CA HIS A 254 -8.91 0.32 1.88
C HIS A 254 -8.24 1.51 2.59
N ALA A 255 -7.67 1.26 3.77
CA ALA A 255 -6.92 2.26 4.52
C ALA A 255 -5.88 1.57 5.41
N TYR A 256 -4.71 2.18 5.56
CA TYR A 256 -3.73 1.76 6.57
C TYR A 256 -3.94 2.58 7.83
N LEU A 257 -4.03 1.92 8.97
CA LEU A 257 -4.41 2.57 10.23
C LEU A 257 -3.21 2.72 11.17
N LYS A 258 -2.42 1.66 11.34
CA LYS A 258 -1.28 1.67 12.28
C LYS A 258 -0.31 0.54 12.04
N GLY A 259 0.99 0.82 12.20
CA GLY A 259 2.06 -0.17 12.22
C GLY A 259 3.08 0.04 11.10
N VAL A 260 3.99 -0.92 10.97
CA VAL A 260 5.04 -0.93 9.95
C VAL A 260 4.85 -2.08 8.99
N ALA A 261 4.92 -1.78 7.69
CA ALA A 261 4.81 -2.77 6.64
C ALA A 261 5.78 -2.48 5.49
N LEU A 262 6.11 -3.54 4.76
CA LEU A 262 6.59 -3.42 3.40
C LEU A 262 5.41 -3.18 2.46
N GLU A 263 5.56 -2.26 1.53
CA GLU A 263 4.57 -1.99 0.49
C GLU A 263 5.25 -2.09 -0.88
N VAL A 264 4.67 -2.87 -1.79
CA VAL A 264 5.03 -2.88 -3.20
C VAL A 264 3.86 -2.34 -3.99
N MET A 265 4.09 -1.37 -4.85
CA MET A 265 3.06 -0.78 -5.69
C MET A 265 3.57 -0.52 -7.10
N ALA A 266 2.67 -0.55 -8.10
CA ALA A 266 2.99 -0.02 -9.42
C ALA A 266 3.25 1.49 -9.36
N ASN A 267 3.97 2.04 -10.34
CA ASN A 267 4.16 3.48 -10.47
C ASN A 267 2.85 4.18 -10.88
N SER A 268 2.04 4.54 -9.90
CA SER A 268 0.87 5.39 -10.09
C SER A 268 0.61 6.23 -8.85
N ASP A 269 0.13 7.46 -9.07
CA ASP A 269 -0.32 8.38 -8.02
C ASP A 269 -1.86 8.57 -8.07
N ASN A 270 -2.58 7.72 -8.83
CA ASN A 270 -4.04 7.73 -8.93
C ASN A 270 -4.69 7.28 -7.62
N VAL A 271 -5.38 8.21 -6.94
CA VAL A 271 -6.00 7.97 -5.64
C VAL A 271 -7.35 8.69 -5.59
N LEU A 272 -8.44 7.92 -5.59
CA LEU A 272 -9.77 8.40 -5.25
C LEU A 272 -9.95 8.23 -3.74
N ARG A 273 -10.18 9.33 -3.03
CA ARG A 273 -10.36 9.28 -1.58
C ARG A 273 -11.80 8.92 -1.23
N ALA A 274 -11.97 8.19 -0.13
CA ALA A 274 -13.27 7.70 0.32
C ALA A 274 -13.51 7.95 1.82
N GLY A 275 -12.93 9.02 2.37
CA GLY A 275 -13.05 9.41 3.77
C GLY A 275 -11.70 9.46 4.50
N LEU A 276 -11.75 9.85 5.78
CA LEU A 276 -10.58 10.08 6.63
C LEU A 276 -9.61 11.08 5.99
N THR A 277 -10.15 12.20 5.53
CA THR A 277 -9.38 13.20 4.82
C THR A 277 -10.02 14.58 4.85
N PRO A 278 -9.23 15.66 5.05
CA PRO A 278 -9.73 17.02 4.91
C PRO A 278 -9.82 17.46 3.43
N LYS A 279 -9.36 16.62 2.50
CA LYS A 279 -9.30 16.97 1.07
C LYS A 279 -10.66 16.77 0.42
N TYR A 280 -10.86 17.48 -0.68
CA TYR A 280 -12.01 17.29 -1.56
C TYR A 280 -12.15 15.82 -1.99
N ILE A 281 -13.39 15.33 -2.05
CA ILE A 281 -13.77 14.01 -2.55
C ILE A 281 -14.74 14.22 -3.71
N ASP A 282 -14.34 13.78 -4.90
CA ASP A 282 -15.23 13.65 -6.05
C ASP A 282 -16.08 12.38 -5.88
N ILE A 283 -17.22 12.53 -5.18
CA ILE A 283 -18.11 11.40 -4.87
C ILE A 283 -18.61 10.71 -6.15
N PRO A 284 -19.09 11.42 -7.20
CA PRO A 284 -19.48 10.78 -8.45
C PRO A 284 -18.36 9.94 -9.10
N GLU A 285 -17.14 10.48 -9.23
CA GLU A 285 -16.01 9.74 -9.81
C GLU A 285 -15.60 8.55 -8.93
N LEU A 286 -15.61 8.71 -7.61
CA LEU A 286 -15.37 7.63 -6.65
C LEU A 286 -16.38 6.48 -6.83
N MET A 287 -17.67 6.80 -6.85
CA MET A 287 -18.74 5.81 -6.98
C MET A 287 -18.69 5.06 -8.32
N ALA A 288 -18.23 5.72 -9.38
CA ALA A 288 -18.01 5.10 -10.70
C ALA A 288 -16.84 4.10 -10.71
N ASN A 289 -15.94 4.18 -9.73
CA ASN A 289 -14.74 3.34 -9.62
C ASN A 289 -14.78 2.42 -8.38
N LEU A 290 -15.96 2.14 -7.83
CA LEU A 290 -16.14 1.26 -6.69
C LEU A 290 -16.87 -0.03 -7.10
N LYS A 291 -16.33 -1.16 -6.65
CA LYS A 291 -17.04 -2.45 -6.65
C LYS A 291 -17.60 -2.70 -5.26
N PHE A 292 -18.92 -2.68 -5.16
CA PHE A 292 -19.68 -2.99 -3.95
C PHE A 292 -19.87 -4.49 -3.76
N ASP A 293 -18.80 -5.26 -3.98
CA ASP A 293 -18.79 -6.70 -3.78
C ASP A 293 -18.25 -7.01 -2.38
N GLU A 294 -18.92 -7.91 -1.67
CA GLU A 294 -18.47 -8.35 -0.34
C GLU A 294 -17.20 -9.20 -0.43
N LYS A 295 -16.34 -9.07 0.58
CA LYS A 295 -15.11 -9.84 0.72
C LYS A 295 -15.10 -10.53 2.08
N PRO A 296 -15.18 -11.87 2.14
CA PRO A 296 -15.10 -12.58 3.41
C PRO A 296 -13.70 -12.43 4.01
N ALA A 297 -13.62 -12.42 5.35
CA ALA A 297 -12.36 -12.23 6.08
C ALA A 297 -11.26 -13.24 5.67
N SER A 298 -11.65 -14.48 5.35
CA SER A 298 -10.74 -15.54 4.91
C SER A 298 -10.06 -15.27 3.57
N ALA A 299 -10.58 -14.35 2.75
CA ALA A 299 -10.03 -13.97 1.46
C ALA A 299 -9.21 -12.66 1.50
N LEU A 300 -9.04 -12.06 2.68
CA LEU A 300 -8.26 -10.82 2.83
C LEU A 300 -6.77 -11.07 2.67
N LEU A 301 -6.25 -12.15 3.25
CA LEU A 301 -4.83 -12.48 3.22
C LEU A 301 -4.42 -13.12 1.90
N THR A 302 -3.29 -12.67 1.36
CA THR A 302 -2.61 -13.34 0.25
C THR A 302 -1.88 -14.57 0.82
N GLN A 303 -2.30 -15.76 0.40
CA GLN A 303 -1.65 -17.01 0.82
C GLN A 303 -0.35 -17.21 0.04
N PRO A 304 0.81 -17.34 0.70
CA PRO A 304 2.07 -17.55 0.01
C PRO A 304 2.26 -19.01 -0.42
N GLU A 305 3.06 -19.21 -1.46
CA GLU A 305 3.50 -20.50 -1.97
C GLU A 305 4.93 -20.80 -1.49
N GLN A 306 5.12 -21.93 -0.81
CA GLN A 306 6.42 -22.32 -0.24
C GLN A 306 7.26 -23.12 -1.25
N HIS A 307 8.33 -22.52 -1.73
CA HIS A 307 9.30 -23.13 -2.65
C HIS A 307 10.70 -23.21 -1.99
N GLY A 308 11.02 -24.35 -1.38
CA GLY A 308 12.29 -24.52 -0.66
C GLY A 308 12.39 -23.54 0.51
N SER A 309 13.38 -22.65 0.51
CA SER A 309 13.54 -21.56 1.49
C SER A 309 12.84 -20.25 1.11
N THR A 310 12.07 -20.24 0.03
CA THR A 310 11.37 -19.06 -0.51
C THR A 310 9.87 -19.17 -0.27
N LEU A 311 9.26 -18.07 0.19
CA LEU A 311 7.82 -17.83 0.20
C LEU A 311 7.50 -16.84 -0.92
N LEU A 312 6.84 -17.31 -1.98
CA LEU A 312 6.34 -16.45 -3.06
C LEU A 312 4.93 -15.98 -2.70
N PHE A 313 4.63 -14.70 -2.87
CA PHE A 313 3.28 -14.18 -2.70
C PHE A 313 2.66 -13.97 -4.08
N PRO A 314 1.68 -14.78 -4.51
CA PRO A 314 1.09 -14.65 -5.83
C PRO A 314 0.37 -13.31 -5.99
N ILE A 315 0.64 -12.62 -7.10
CA ILE A 315 0.11 -11.29 -7.39
C ILE A 315 -0.61 -11.33 -8.73
N PRO A 316 -1.88 -10.90 -8.83
CA PRO A 316 -2.66 -10.99 -10.06
C PRO A 316 -2.38 -9.82 -11.02
N VAL A 317 -1.14 -9.36 -11.13
CA VAL A 317 -0.70 -8.32 -12.07
C VAL A 317 0.70 -8.60 -12.61
N ASP A 318 0.97 -8.08 -13.80
CA ASP A 318 2.28 -8.22 -14.46
C ASP A 318 3.32 -7.22 -13.94
N ASP A 319 2.91 -6.20 -13.16
CA ASP A 319 3.79 -5.08 -12.79
C ASP A 319 4.94 -5.51 -11.86
N PHE A 320 4.69 -6.44 -10.95
CA PHE A 320 5.69 -6.90 -9.98
C PHE A 320 5.34 -8.26 -9.37
N ALA A 321 6.36 -8.92 -8.83
CA ALA A 321 6.29 -10.11 -7.99
C ALA A 321 7.02 -9.85 -6.66
N PHE A 322 6.59 -10.57 -5.61
CA PHE A 322 7.14 -10.41 -4.26
C PHE A 322 7.44 -11.77 -3.63
N ALA A 323 8.64 -11.89 -3.06
CA ALA A 323 9.06 -13.10 -2.36
C ALA A 323 9.83 -12.77 -1.07
N ILE A 324 9.72 -13.66 -0.09
CA ILE A 324 10.53 -13.66 1.14
C ILE A 324 11.44 -14.88 1.11
N HIS A 325 12.74 -14.66 1.27
CA HIS A 325 13.76 -15.70 1.35
C HIS A 325 14.25 -15.85 2.79
N THR A 326 14.09 -17.03 3.36
CA THR A 326 14.74 -17.39 4.62
C THR A 326 16.20 -17.70 4.35
N LEU A 327 17.11 -17.00 5.03
CA LEU A 327 18.55 -17.13 4.80
C LEU A 327 19.17 -18.19 5.70
N SER A 328 20.19 -18.87 5.16
CA SER A 328 21.05 -19.79 5.90
C SER A 328 22.51 -19.59 5.50
N ALA A 329 23.44 -20.24 6.20
CA ALA A 329 24.85 -20.25 5.80
C ALA A 329 25.10 -20.91 4.42
N GLN A 330 24.17 -21.75 3.95
CA GLN A 330 24.24 -22.33 2.61
C GLN A 330 23.73 -21.29 1.59
N PRO A 331 24.55 -20.92 0.58
CA PRO A 331 24.12 -20.00 -0.46
C PRO A 331 22.94 -20.56 -1.26
N GLN A 332 21.90 -19.76 -1.45
CA GLN A 332 20.79 -20.03 -2.37
C GLN A 332 20.87 -19.09 -3.57
N ALA A 333 20.64 -19.60 -4.77
CA ALA A 333 20.61 -18.77 -5.97
C ALA A 333 19.28 -18.02 -6.07
N LEU A 334 19.37 -16.72 -6.35
CA LEU A 334 18.25 -15.90 -6.78
C LEU A 334 18.41 -15.65 -8.28
N ASP A 335 17.56 -16.33 -9.04
CA ASP A 335 17.48 -16.18 -10.49
C ASP A 335 16.17 -15.45 -10.83
N GLN A 336 16.27 -14.47 -11.72
CA GLN A 336 15.16 -13.73 -12.29
C GLN A 336 15.62 -13.13 -13.62
N GLN A 337 14.69 -12.96 -14.56
CA GLN A 337 15.00 -12.36 -15.86
C GLN A 337 14.88 -10.83 -15.85
N SER A 338 14.40 -10.26 -14.74
CA SER A 338 14.19 -8.83 -14.55
C SER A 338 15.21 -8.19 -13.63
N ALA A 339 15.14 -6.86 -13.50
CA ALA A 339 15.66 -6.19 -12.30
C ALA A 339 15.03 -6.74 -11.02
N ALA A 340 15.78 -6.73 -9.92
CA ALA A 340 15.29 -7.05 -8.58
C ALA A 340 15.79 -6.05 -7.53
N LEU A 341 14.94 -5.76 -6.55
CA LEU A 341 15.31 -5.08 -5.31
C LEU A 341 15.34 -6.11 -4.18
N LEU A 342 16.45 -6.18 -3.46
CA LEU A 342 16.61 -7.03 -2.28
C LEU A 342 16.64 -6.14 -1.03
N PHE A 343 15.88 -6.50 0.01
CA PHE A 343 15.82 -5.76 1.27
C PHE A 343 15.97 -6.71 2.46
N CYS A 344 16.94 -6.44 3.33
CA CYS A 344 17.15 -7.23 4.53
C CYS A 344 16.12 -6.82 5.60
N ILE A 345 15.18 -7.72 5.90
CA ILE A 345 14.14 -7.48 6.91
C ILE A 345 14.74 -7.59 8.31
N GLU A 346 15.51 -8.66 8.53
CA GLU A 346 16.09 -9.01 9.82
C GLU A 346 17.32 -9.92 9.61
N GLY A 347 18.17 -10.03 10.62
CA GLY A 347 19.40 -10.81 10.55
C GLY A 347 20.47 -10.11 9.73
N GLN A 348 21.04 -10.80 8.73
CA GLN A 348 22.07 -10.26 7.86
C GLN A 348 22.09 -11.05 6.55
N ALA A 349 22.15 -10.34 5.42
CA ALA A 349 22.25 -10.95 4.11
C ALA A 349 23.61 -10.66 3.46
N VAL A 350 24.25 -11.68 2.92
CA VAL A 350 25.40 -11.56 2.03
C VAL A 350 24.93 -11.91 0.63
N VAL A 351 24.94 -10.92 -0.26
CA VAL A 351 24.66 -11.07 -1.70
C VAL A 351 26.00 -11.20 -2.42
N ALA A 352 26.15 -12.21 -3.26
CA ALA A 352 27.41 -12.47 -3.96
C ALA A 352 27.20 -12.80 -5.45
N LYS A 353 28.13 -12.31 -6.27
CA LYS A 353 28.27 -12.60 -7.69
C LYS A 353 29.76 -12.67 -8.02
N ASP A 354 30.23 -13.81 -8.52
CA ASP A 354 31.64 -14.07 -8.79
C ASP A 354 32.54 -13.74 -7.58
N GLN A 355 33.44 -12.76 -7.70
CA GLN A 355 34.32 -12.31 -6.61
C GLN A 355 33.72 -11.14 -5.81
N GLN A 356 32.61 -10.55 -6.26
CA GLN A 356 31.97 -9.44 -5.57
C GLN A 356 31.04 -9.95 -4.46
N GLN A 357 31.12 -9.31 -3.30
CA GLN A 357 30.24 -9.55 -2.16
C GLN A 357 29.72 -8.25 -1.60
N LEU A 358 28.44 -8.24 -1.23
CA LEU A 358 27.76 -7.12 -0.62
C LEU A 358 26.98 -7.61 0.61
N THR A 359 27.24 -7.01 1.76
CA THR A 359 26.49 -7.29 2.99
C THR A 359 25.39 -6.24 3.20
N LEU A 360 24.19 -6.72 3.51
CA LEU A 360 23.03 -5.93 3.93
C LEU A 360 22.71 -6.24 5.39
N GLN A 361 22.67 -5.20 6.22
CA GLN A 361 22.08 -5.22 7.55
C GLN A 361 20.57 -4.95 7.47
N PRO A 362 19.80 -5.20 8.55
CA PRO A 362 18.37 -4.92 8.57
C PRO A 362 18.07 -3.46 8.18
N GLY A 363 17.12 -3.25 7.27
CA GLY A 363 16.78 -1.94 6.74
C GLY A 363 17.59 -1.51 5.52
N GLU A 364 18.65 -2.24 5.16
CA GLU A 364 19.44 -1.97 3.96
C GLU A 364 18.92 -2.77 2.75
N SER A 365 19.12 -2.19 1.57
CA SER A 365 18.73 -2.82 0.30
C SER A 365 19.77 -2.68 -0.80
N CYS A 366 19.63 -3.52 -1.82
CA CYS A 366 20.42 -3.45 -3.04
C CYS A 366 19.56 -3.65 -4.29
N PHE A 367 20.04 -3.08 -5.39
CA PHE A 367 19.54 -3.29 -6.74
C PHE A 367 20.37 -4.37 -7.44
N VAL A 368 19.69 -5.30 -8.11
CA VAL A 368 20.28 -6.33 -8.96
C VAL A 368 19.71 -6.13 -10.36
N ALA A 369 20.54 -5.70 -11.31
CA ALA A 369 20.17 -5.62 -12.71
C ALA A 369 19.86 -7.01 -13.28
N ALA A 370 19.00 -7.08 -14.30
CA ALA A 370 18.70 -8.33 -15.01
C ALA A 370 19.97 -9.01 -15.55
N SER A 371 20.90 -8.24 -16.12
CA SER A 371 22.18 -8.75 -16.64
C SER A 371 23.11 -9.33 -15.57
N GLU A 372 22.85 -9.07 -14.30
CA GLU A 372 23.67 -9.53 -13.17
C GLU A 372 23.12 -10.84 -12.56
N ALA A 373 21.90 -11.24 -12.92
CA ALA A 373 21.32 -12.50 -12.48
C ALA A 373 22.08 -13.72 -13.05
N PRO A 374 22.10 -14.87 -12.37
CA PRO A 374 21.68 -15.05 -10.98
C PRO A 374 22.72 -14.49 -10.00
N VAL A 375 22.27 -14.08 -8.82
CA VAL A 375 23.13 -13.82 -7.65
C VAL A 375 22.92 -14.90 -6.60
N THR A 376 23.86 -15.09 -5.68
CA THR A 376 23.65 -15.97 -4.51
C THR A 376 23.41 -15.15 -3.26
N VAL A 377 22.53 -15.62 -2.38
CA VAL A 377 22.30 -15.03 -1.06
C VAL A 377 22.52 -16.05 0.04
N ALA A 378 23.19 -15.63 1.11
CA ALA A 378 23.44 -16.42 2.32
C ALA A 378 23.37 -15.52 3.56
N GLY A 379 23.27 -16.10 4.75
CA GLY A 379 23.29 -15.37 6.01
C GLY A 379 22.26 -15.88 7.01
N THR A 380 21.61 -14.96 7.72
CA THR A 380 20.59 -15.27 8.74
C THR A 380 19.39 -14.33 8.59
N GLY A 381 18.23 -14.77 9.07
CA GLY A 381 17.00 -13.97 9.03
C GLY A 381 16.30 -14.05 7.68
N ARG A 382 15.67 -12.95 7.26
CA ARG A 382 14.79 -12.87 6.09
C ARG A 382 15.19 -11.75 5.15
N LEU A 383 15.12 -12.04 3.86
CA LEU A 383 15.36 -11.11 2.76
C LEU A 383 14.10 -11.00 1.90
N ALA A 384 13.56 -9.80 1.74
CA ALA A 384 12.51 -9.54 0.77
C ALA A 384 13.12 -9.32 -0.63
N ARG A 385 12.44 -9.82 -1.66
CA ARG A 385 12.74 -9.57 -3.06
C ARG A 385 11.51 -9.03 -3.78
N VAL A 386 11.64 -7.88 -4.41
CA VAL A 386 10.69 -7.37 -5.41
C VAL A 386 11.32 -7.51 -6.78
N PHE A 387 10.62 -8.12 -7.71
CA PHE A 387 11.12 -8.42 -9.06
C PHE A 387 9.94 -8.50 -10.04
N ASN A 388 10.15 -9.03 -11.24
CA ASN A 388 9.12 -9.25 -12.23
C ASN A 388 9.24 -10.67 -12.82
N GLU A 389 8.12 -11.30 -13.13
CA GLU A 389 8.06 -12.67 -13.66
C GLU A 389 7.86 -12.74 -15.18
N LEU A 390 7.73 -11.58 -15.86
CA LEU A 390 7.73 -11.54 -17.32
C LEU A 390 9.10 -11.97 -17.85
N GLY A 391 9.08 -12.88 -18.81
CA GLY A 391 10.27 -13.47 -19.43
C GLY A 391 10.39 -13.23 -20.92
#